data_AF-A0AA86VFV0-F1
#
_entry.id   AF-A0AA86VFV0-F1
#
_cell.length_a   1.000
_cell.length_b   1.000
_cell.length_c   1.000
_cell.angle_alpha   90.00
_cell.angle_beta   90.00
_cell.angle_gamma   90.00
#
_symmetry.space_group_name_H-M   'P 1'
#
loop_
_entity.id
_entity.type
_entity.pdbx_description
1 polymer ?
#
loop_
_entity_poly.entity_id
_entity_poly.type
_entity_poly.pdbx_seq_one_letter_code
_entity_poly.pdbx_strand_id
1 'polypeptide(L)'
;MSEPLLSREGSIHILYISIDIDSSLGHTHVAEALKIPVHVFFTMPWTPTTEFPHPLSRVKQQAGYRLSYQIVDSLIWLGIRDMINDLRKKKLKLRPVTYLSGSQGSETDVPHAYIWSPHLVPKPKDWGPKIDVVGFCFLDLASNYEPPESLVKWLEDGDNPIYIGFGSLVIA
;
A
#
# COMPACT_ATOMS: atom_id res chain seq x y z
N MET A 1 -14.91 -4.63 21.65
CA MET A 1 -15.57 -3.32 21.50
C MET A 1 -14.48 -2.36 21.04
N SER A 2 -14.19 -2.37 19.74
CA SER A 2 -13.12 -1.59 19.12
C SER A 2 -13.75 -0.32 18.55
N GLU A 3 -13.43 0.83 19.14
CA GLU A 3 -13.83 2.12 18.59
C GLU A 3 -13.20 2.32 17.21
N PRO A 4 -13.96 2.79 16.20
CA PRO A 4 -13.39 3.15 14.91
C PRO A 4 -12.57 4.43 15.05
N LEU A 5 -11.29 4.38 14.64
CA LEU A 5 -10.28 5.44 14.65
C LEU A 5 -10.62 6.71 13.83
N LEU A 6 -11.87 6.88 13.38
CA LEU A 6 -12.27 7.95 12.46
C LEU A 6 -13.08 9.10 13.10
N SER A 7 -13.31 9.13 14.41
CA SER A 7 -14.24 10.11 15.02
C SER A 7 -13.60 11.32 15.74
N ARG A 8 -12.44 11.84 15.30
CA ARG A 8 -11.90 13.11 15.84
C ARG A 8 -11.72 14.18 14.77
N GLU A 9 -12.71 15.07 14.74
CA GLU A 9 -12.69 16.52 14.45
C GLU A 9 -11.66 17.08 13.45
N GLY A 10 -12.17 17.55 12.31
CA GLY A 10 -11.76 18.81 11.68
C GLY A 10 -10.38 18.91 11.01
N SER A 11 -9.51 17.93 11.15
CA SER A 11 -8.21 17.91 10.45
C SER A 11 -8.36 17.25 9.09
N ILE A 12 -7.98 17.95 8.01
CA ILE A 12 -7.92 17.36 6.66
C ILE A 12 -6.77 16.33 6.67
N HIS A 13 -7.10 15.08 6.99
CA HIS A 13 -6.21 13.94 6.81
C HIS A 13 -6.38 13.44 5.37
N ILE A 14 -5.31 13.48 4.58
CA ILE A 14 -5.33 12.73 3.32
C ILE A 14 -5.20 11.26 3.69
N LEU A 15 -6.30 10.54 3.50
CA LEU A 15 -6.32 9.10 3.45
C LEU A 15 -5.87 8.69 2.05
N TYR A 16 -4.65 8.17 1.92
CA TYR A 16 -4.15 7.67 0.66
C TYR A 16 -4.24 6.14 0.66
N ILE A 17 -5.22 5.61 -0.06
CA ILE A 17 -5.35 4.18 -0.35
C ILE A 17 -4.78 3.97 -1.75
N SER A 18 -3.60 3.37 -1.84
CA SER A 18 -3.08 2.92 -3.14
C SER A 18 -3.40 1.46 -3.33
N ILE A 19 -3.76 1.10 -4.56
CA ILE A 19 -3.80 -0.30 -5.00
C ILE A 19 -2.61 -0.56 -5.94
N ASP A 20 -2.09 0.49 -6.59
CA ASP A 20 -0.96 0.43 -7.52
C ASP A 20 0.25 1.25 -7.03
N ILE A 21 1.45 0.79 -7.37
CA ILE A 21 2.72 1.42 -6.98
C ILE A 21 3.00 2.73 -7.75
N ASP A 22 2.48 2.87 -8.97
CA ASP A 22 2.80 4.00 -9.85
C ASP A 22 2.10 5.29 -9.40
N SER A 23 0.88 5.19 -8.86
CA SER A 23 0.15 6.32 -8.29
C SER A 23 0.73 6.79 -6.94
N SER A 24 1.49 5.93 -6.25
CA SER A 24 1.89 6.16 -4.85
C SER A 24 3.22 6.85 -4.65
N LEU A 25 3.88 7.42 -5.66
CA LEU A 25 5.23 7.97 -5.44
C LEU A 25 5.27 9.48 -5.22
N GLY A 26 4.20 10.21 -5.57
CA GLY A 26 4.12 11.67 -5.41
C GLY A 26 3.36 12.15 -4.17
N HIS A 27 2.56 11.29 -3.54
CA HIS A 27 1.55 11.69 -2.54
C HIS A 27 2.17 12.35 -1.29
N THR A 28 3.30 11.84 -0.79
CA THR A 28 4.01 12.42 0.37
C THR A 28 4.52 13.83 0.08
N HIS A 29 5.02 14.08 -1.13
CA HIS A 29 5.49 15.41 -1.54
C HIS A 29 4.35 16.41 -1.71
N VAL A 30 3.19 15.95 -2.19
CA VAL A 30 1.98 16.79 -2.25
C VAL A 30 1.50 17.14 -0.84
N ALA A 31 1.46 16.16 0.07
CA ALA A 31 1.10 16.38 1.47
C ALA A 31 2.08 17.36 2.16
N GLU A 32 3.39 17.25 1.89
CA GLU A 32 4.40 18.21 2.36
C GLU A 32 4.13 19.63 1.86
N ALA A 33 3.81 19.79 0.57
CA ALA A 33 3.53 21.09 -0.03
C ALA A 33 2.29 21.75 0.58
N LEU A 34 1.26 20.94 0.85
CA LEU A 34 -0.01 21.38 1.44
C LEU A 34 0.04 21.49 2.97
N LYS A 35 1.10 20.98 3.61
CA LYS A 35 1.28 20.93 5.07
C LYS A 35 0.14 20.21 5.79
N ILE A 36 -0.30 19.10 5.23
CA ILE A 36 -1.38 18.27 5.78
C ILE A 36 -0.87 16.88 6.12
N PRO A 37 -1.40 16.24 7.17
CA PRO A 37 -1.02 14.88 7.54
C PRO A 37 -1.48 13.88 6.47
N VAL A 38 -0.65 12.85 6.26
CA VAL A 38 -0.94 11.73 5.37
C VAL A 38 -0.85 10.41 6.13
N HIS A 39 -1.77 9.50 5.84
CA HIS A 39 -1.75 8.13 6.32
C HIS A 39 -1.84 7.22 5.09
N VAL A 40 -0.88 6.31 4.97
CA VAL A 40 -0.76 5.39 3.83
C VAL A 40 -1.45 4.07 4.14
N PHE A 41 -2.35 3.65 3.26
CA PHE A 41 -3.01 2.35 3.30
C PHE A 41 -2.59 1.53 2.08
N PHE A 42 -2.13 0.29 2.31
CA PHE A 42 -1.61 -0.54 1.23
C PHE A 42 -1.89 -2.04 1.43
N THR A 43 -1.95 -2.78 0.33
CA THR A 43 -2.30 -4.22 0.29
C THR A 43 -1.07 -5.14 0.28
N MET A 44 0.13 -4.57 0.13
CA MET A 44 1.40 -5.29 0.13
C MET A 44 2.38 -4.64 1.11
N PRO A 45 3.31 -5.39 1.71
CA PRO A 45 4.24 -4.79 2.66
C PRO A 45 5.31 -3.97 1.95
N TRP A 46 5.33 -2.66 2.19
CA TRP A 46 6.32 -1.73 1.62
C TRP A 46 7.31 -1.17 2.66
N THR A 47 7.11 -1.50 3.93
CA THR A 47 7.96 -1.06 5.03
C THR A 47 9.00 -2.12 5.38
N PRO A 48 10.29 -1.76 5.54
CA PRO A 48 11.36 -2.72 5.84
C PRO A 48 11.08 -3.60 7.05
N THR A 49 11.34 -4.91 6.91
CA THR A 49 11.26 -5.89 8.00
C THR A 49 12.27 -7.03 7.83
N THR A 50 12.56 -7.76 8.91
CA THR A 50 13.32 -9.01 8.92
C THR A 50 12.48 -10.28 8.75
N GLU A 51 11.14 -10.18 8.66
CA GLU A 51 10.25 -11.36 8.58
C GLU A 51 10.05 -11.87 7.14
N PHE A 52 10.09 -10.99 6.13
CA PHE A 52 9.91 -11.34 4.72
C PHE A 52 10.64 -10.33 3.80
N PRO A 53 11.03 -10.73 2.58
CA PRO A 53 11.71 -9.83 1.64
C PRO A 53 10.75 -8.78 1.07
N HIS A 54 11.32 -7.74 0.46
CA HIS A 54 10.58 -6.75 -0.33
C HIS A 54 9.77 -7.46 -1.44
N PRO A 55 8.51 -7.10 -1.72
CA PRO A 55 7.64 -7.83 -2.67
C PRO A 55 8.20 -7.96 -4.11
N LEU A 56 8.97 -6.97 -4.56
CA LEU A 56 9.68 -7.00 -5.84
C LEU A 56 11.03 -7.75 -5.81
N SER A 57 11.41 -8.33 -4.67
CA SER A 57 12.65 -9.07 -4.47
C SER A 57 12.41 -10.57 -4.34
N ARG A 58 13.37 -11.37 -4.79
CA ARG A 58 13.35 -12.85 -4.69
C ARG A 58 14.38 -13.39 -3.69
N VAL A 59 14.88 -12.54 -2.79
CA VAL A 59 15.82 -12.96 -1.74
C VAL A 59 15.16 -14.02 -0.87
N LYS A 60 15.85 -15.17 -0.70
CA LYS A 60 15.35 -16.31 0.10
C LYS A 60 15.99 -16.40 1.48
N GLN A 61 17.11 -15.72 1.70
CA GLN A 61 17.83 -15.73 2.96
C GLN A 61 17.31 -14.63 3.87
N GLN A 62 16.88 -15.01 5.08
CA GLN A 62 16.33 -14.07 6.07
C GLN A 62 17.25 -12.89 6.39
N ALA A 63 18.57 -13.12 6.44
CA ALA A 63 19.57 -12.08 6.63
C ALA A 63 19.53 -10.97 5.55
N GLY A 64 19.01 -11.29 4.36
CA GLY A 64 18.87 -10.35 3.24
C GLY A 64 17.48 -9.70 3.13
N TYR A 65 16.50 -10.07 3.96
CA TYR A 65 15.13 -9.56 3.84
C TYR A 65 15.07 -8.05 4.03
N ARG A 66 15.59 -7.55 5.16
CA ARG A 66 15.60 -6.11 5.43
C ARG A 66 16.43 -5.33 4.41
N LEU A 67 17.57 -5.90 3.98
CA LEU A 67 18.42 -5.29 2.96
C LEU A 67 17.74 -5.20 1.60
N SER A 68 16.85 -6.16 1.27
CA SER A 68 16.14 -6.15 0.00
C SER A 68 15.25 -4.92 -0.17
N TYR A 69 14.67 -4.37 0.91
CA TYR A 69 13.93 -3.11 0.86
C TYR A 69 14.85 -1.96 0.46
N GLN A 70 15.97 -1.78 1.17
CA GLN A 70 16.91 -0.71 0.88
C GLN A 70 17.40 -0.72 -0.58
N ILE A 71 17.68 -1.91 -1.12
CA ILE A 71 18.11 -2.06 -2.52
C ILE A 71 16.98 -1.71 -3.48
N VAL A 72 15.80 -2.28 -3.29
CA VAL A 72 14.68 -2.04 -4.21
C VAL A 72 14.20 -0.58 -4.14
N ASP A 73 14.05 -0.02 -2.95
CA ASP A 73 13.64 1.38 -2.75
C ASP A 73 14.65 2.33 -3.40
N SER A 74 15.96 2.03 -3.29
CA SER A 74 17.01 2.80 -3.97
C SER A 74 16.91 2.73 -5.50
N LEU A 75 16.58 1.56 -6.05
CA LEU A 75 16.39 1.38 -7.50
C LEU A 75 15.14 2.10 -8.00
N ILE A 76 14.03 2.01 -7.27
CA ILE A 76 12.80 2.76 -7.55
C ILE A 76 13.11 4.27 -7.52
N TRP A 77 13.75 4.74 -6.46
CA TRP A 77 14.13 6.15 -6.31
C TRP A 77 15.02 6.62 -7.46
N LEU A 78 16.02 5.82 -7.85
CA LEU A 78 16.90 6.14 -8.97
C LEU A 78 16.12 6.35 -10.28
N GLY A 79 15.09 5.54 -10.53
CA GLY A 79 14.25 5.62 -11.73
C GLY A 79 13.31 6.83 -11.76
N ILE A 80 12.81 7.29 -10.60
CA ILE A 80 11.76 8.31 -10.53
C ILE A 80 12.24 9.69 -10.05
N ARG A 81 13.46 9.79 -9.49
CA ARG A 81 13.95 11.00 -8.80
C ARG A 81 13.84 12.28 -9.64
N ASP A 82 14.09 12.19 -10.94
CA ASP A 82 14.17 13.37 -11.80
C ASP A 82 12.76 13.91 -12.07
N MET A 83 11.81 13.00 -12.28
CA MET A 83 10.38 13.32 -12.38
C MET A 83 9.85 13.92 -11.07
N ILE A 84 10.19 13.33 -9.93
CA ILE A 84 9.79 13.82 -8.61
C ILE A 84 10.39 15.20 -8.32
N ASN A 85 11.67 15.41 -8.62
CA ASN A 85 12.31 16.71 -8.43
C ASN A 85 11.75 17.77 -9.37
N ASP A 86 11.36 17.40 -10.59
CA ASP A 86 10.66 18.29 -11.50
C ASP A 86 9.27 18.67 -10.98
N LEU A 87 8.49 17.71 -10.45
CA LEU A 87 7.22 17.98 -9.78
C LEU A 87 7.41 18.95 -8.61
N ARG A 88 8.38 18.66 -7.73
CA ARG A 88 8.70 19.48 -6.55
C ARG A 88 9.05 20.91 -6.94
N LYS A 89 9.94 21.10 -7.92
CA LYS A 89 10.37 22.43 -8.37
C LYS A 89 9.27 23.18 -9.14
N LYS A 90 8.71 22.56 -10.18
CA LYS A 90 7.87 23.23 -11.18
C LYS A 90 6.42 23.42 -10.70
N LYS A 91 5.91 22.53 -9.86
CA LYS A 91 4.50 22.54 -9.43
C LYS A 91 4.33 22.84 -7.95
N LEU A 92 5.10 22.16 -7.09
CA LEU A 92 4.91 22.25 -5.63
C LEU A 92 5.71 23.37 -4.96
N LYS A 93 6.64 24.01 -5.69
CA LYS A 93 7.57 25.03 -5.17
C LYS A 93 8.36 24.56 -3.94
N LEU A 94 8.67 23.26 -3.89
CA LEU A 94 9.45 22.62 -2.85
C LEU A 94 10.92 22.49 -3.27
N ARG A 95 11.79 22.40 -2.26
CA ARG A 95 13.20 22.09 -2.48
C ARG A 95 13.36 20.66 -3.00
N PRO A 96 14.31 20.39 -3.92
CA PRO A 96 14.56 19.04 -4.43
C PRO A 96 14.98 18.08 -3.31
N VAL A 97 14.62 16.82 -3.45
CA VAL A 97 15.09 15.75 -2.56
C VAL A 97 16.52 15.40 -2.98
N THR A 98 17.45 15.42 -2.03
CA THR A 98 18.86 15.06 -2.26
C THR A 98 19.06 13.55 -2.14
N TYR A 99 20.16 13.04 -2.71
CA TYR A 99 20.48 11.62 -2.79
C TYR A 99 20.44 10.89 -1.44
N LEU A 100 20.85 11.58 -0.36
CA LEU A 100 20.89 11.02 0.99
C LEU A 100 19.56 11.15 1.76
N SER A 101 18.64 11.99 1.29
CA SER A 101 17.36 12.24 1.97
C SER A 101 16.23 11.28 1.56
N GLY A 102 16.32 10.69 0.36
CA GLY A 102 15.24 9.89 -0.22
C GLY A 102 15.02 8.52 0.41
N SER A 103 16.07 7.79 0.80
CA SER A 103 15.92 6.40 1.29
C SER A 103 15.92 6.22 2.81
N GLN A 104 16.28 7.25 3.59
CA GLN A 104 16.61 7.05 5.02
C GLN A 104 15.79 7.90 6.01
N GLY A 105 15.08 8.94 5.58
CA GLY A 105 14.64 9.99 6.50
C GLY A 105 13.15 10.28 6.60
N SER A 106 12.40 10.25 5.50
CA SER A 106 11.05 10.82 5.46
C SER A 106 9.92 9.80 5.45
N GLU A 107 10.12 8.62 4.88
CA GLU A 107 9.04 7.61 4.77
C GLU A 107 8.81 6.86 6.08
N THR A 108 9.83 6.74 6.92
CA THR A 108 9.77 6.01 8.21
C THR A 108 8.89 6.69 9.26
N ASP A 109 8.55 7.97 9.08
CA ASP A 109 7.74 8.72 10.06
C ASP A 109 6.25 8.79 9.71
N VAL A 110 5.88 8.43 8.47
CA VAL A 110 4.50 8.41 7.99
C VAL A 110 3.77 7.18 8.56
N PRO A 111 2.59 7.34 9.19
CA PRO A 111 1.78 6.20 9.60
C PRO A 111 1.36 5.33 8.41
N HIS A 112 1.47 4.01 8.56
CA HIS A 112 1.09 3.02 7.57
C HIS A 112 0.08 2.02 8.16
N ALA A 113 -0.94 1.69 7.38
CA ALA A 113 -1.90 0.65 7.69
C ALA A 113 -2.02 -0.35 6.55
N TYR A 114 -1.76 -1.61 6.85
CA TYR A 114 -1.81 -2.69 5.89
C TYR A 114 -3.15 -3.41 5.94
N ILE A 115 -3.85 -3.42 4.81
CA ILE A 115 -5.24 -3.88 4.71
C ILE A 115 -5.34 -5.35 4.32
N TRP A 116 -4.66 -6.21 5.07
CA TRP A 116 -4.80 -7.66 5.02
C TRP A 116 -5.11 -8.24 6.40
N SER A 117 -5.63 -9.47 6.43
CA SER A 117 -5.92 -10.16 7.69
C SER A 117 -4.64 -10.46 8.50
N PRO A 118 -4.56 -10.08 9.79
CA PRO A 118 -3.46 -10.48 10.67
C PRO A 118 -3.29 -12.01 10.81
N HIS A 119 -4.33 -12.79 10.49
CA HIS A 119 -4.26 -14.25 10.48
C HIS A 119 -3.53 -14.80 9.25
N LEU A 120 -3.47 -14.03 8.15
CA LEU A 120 -2.71 -14.40 6.95
C LEU A 120 -1.24 -14.01 7.12
N VAL A 121 -0.99 -12.74 7.44
CA VAL A 121 0.35 -12.22 7.69
C VAL A 121 0.28 -11.38 8.97
N PRO A 122 0.81 -11.89 10.10
CA PRO A 122 0.82 -11.14 11.35
C PRO A 122 1.75 -9.94 11.24
N LYS A 123 1.51 -8.92 12.07
CA LYS A 123 2.40 -7.76 12.20
C LYS A 123 3.80 -8.22 12.64
N PRO A 124 4.85 -7.98 11.84
CA PRO A 124 6.24 -8.19 12.24
C PRO A 124 6.60 -7.52 13.57
N LYS A 125 7.45 -8.19 14.35
CA LYS A 125 7.87 -7.69 15.67
C LYS A 125 8.77 -6.45 15.58
N ASP A 126 9.44 -6.27 14.46
CA ASP A 126 10.33 -5.15 14.20
C ASP A 126 9.62 -3.93 13.60
N TRP A 127 8.29 -3.99 13.41
CA TRP A 127 7.47 -2.84 13.09
C TRP A 127 7.11 -2.04 14.33
N GLY A 128 7.29 -0.72 14.23
CA GLY A 128 7.00 0.22 15.29
C GLY A 128 5.50 0.51 15.48
N PRO A 129 5.15 1.43 16.39
CA PRO A 129 3.76 1.79 16.69
C PRO A 129 3.06 2.59 15.57
N LYS A 130 3.79 3.03 14.54
CA LYS A 130 3.25 3.78 13.39
C LYS A 130 2.80 2.89 12.23
N ILE A 131 2.99 1.58 12.34
CA ILE A 131 2.71 0.63 11.27
C ILE A 131 1.77 -0.42 11.81
N ASP A 132 0.57 -0.57 11.25
CA ASP A 132 -0.42 -1.54 11.71
C ASP A 132 -0.91 -2.45 10.60
N VAL A 133 -1.37 -3.64 10.98
CA VAL A 133 -2.08 -4.58 10.10
C VAL A 133 -3.54 -4.61 10.56
N VAL A 134 -4.44 -4.09 9.74
CA VAL A 134 -5.79 -3.68 10.20
C VAL A 134 -6.91 -4.60 9.72
N GLY A 135 -6.62 -5.62 8.91
CA GLY A 135 -7.63 -6.47 8.30
C GLY A 135 -8.07 -6.00 6.92
N PHE A 136 -8.91 -6.80 6.26
CA PHE A 136 -9.45 -6.45 4.95
C PHE A 136 -10.53 -5.38 5.05
N CYS A 137 -10.54 -4.45 4.10
CA CYS A 137 -11.63 -3.51 3.90
C CYS A 137 -12.67 -4.15 2.96
N PHE A 138 -13.85 -4.44 3.48
CA PHE A 138 -14.96 -4.94 2.67
C PHE A 138 -15.94 -3.81 2.36
N LEU A 139 -16.33 -3.70 1.11
CA LEU A 139 -17.46 -2.88 0.68
C LEU A 139 -18.70 -3.77 0.61
N ASP A 140 -19.81 -3.29 1.14
CA ASP A 140 -21.10 -3.99 1.06
C ASP A 140 -21.74 -3.80 -0.31
N LEU A 141 -21.12 -4.38 -1.34
CA LEU A 141 -21.53 -4.27 -2.74
C LEU A 141 -22.59 -5.29 -3.14
N ALA A 142 -22.78 -6.34 -2.34
CA ALA A 142 -23.65 -7.46 -2.67
C ALA A 142 -25.14 -7.18 -2.38
N SER A 143 -25.45 -6.10 -1.66
CA SER A 143 -26.81 -5.78 -1.21
C SER A 143 -27.84 -5.59 -2.34
N ASN A 144 -27.40 -5.23 -3.55
CA ASN A 144 -28.27 -4.94 -4.70
C ASN A 144 -27.97 -5.79 -5.94
N TYR A 145 -27.19 -6.87 -5.81
CA TYR A 145 -26.85 -7.72 -6.94
C TYR A 145 -27.94 -8.77 -7.18
N GLU A 146 -28.64 -8.67 -8.32
CA GLU A 146 -29.56 -9.70 -8.80
C GLU A 146 -28.86 -10.57 -9.87
N PRO A 147 -28.48 -11.82 -9.55
CA PRO A 147 -27.84 -12.70 -10.52
C PRO A 147 -28.82 -13.10 -11.64
N PRO A 148 -28.36 -13.25 -12.89
CA PRO A 148 -29.18 -13.80 -13.97
C PRO A 148 -29.69 -15.21 -13.63
N GLU A 149 -30.94 -15.51 -13.98
CA GLU A 149 -31.58 -16.81 -13.71
C GLU A 149 -30.76 -18.00 -14.21
N SER A 150 -30.10 -17.85 -15.36
CA SER A 150 -29.22 -18.89 -15.92
C SER A 150 -28.03 -19.23 -15.02
N LEU A 151 -27.47 -18.24 -14.31
CA LEU A 151 -26.38 -18.45 -13.37
C LEU A 151 -26.88 -19.16 -12.12
N VAL A 152 -28.04 -18.75 -11.59
CA VAL A 152 -28.67 -19.39 -10.42
C VAL A 152 -28.94 -20.86 -10.72
N LYS A 153 -29.60 -21.14 -11.85
CA LYS A 153 -29.90 -22.51 -12.27
C LYS A 153 -28.65 -23.37 -12.45
N TRP A 154 -27.57 -22.80 -12.99
CA TRP A 154 -26.30 -23.51 -13.15
C TRP A 154 -25.62 -23.80 -11.80
N LEU A 155 -25.66 -22.85 -10.85
CA LEU A 155 -25.11 -23.05 -9.49
C LEU A 155 -25.91 -24.11 -8.70
N GLU A 156 -27.19 -24.30 -9.01
CA GLU A 156 -28.09 -25.26 -8.35
C GLU A 156 -28.10 -26.67 -8.98
N ASP A 157 -27.42 -26.89 -10.10
CA ASP A 157 -27.47 -28.15 -10.90
C ASP A 157 -26.74 -29.36 -10.25
N GLY A 158 -26.32 -29.23 -8.98
CA GLY A 158 -25.88 -30.32 -8.11
C GLY A 158 -24.36 -30.56 -8.05
N ASP A 159 -23.62 -30.16 -9.09
CA ASP A 159 -22.16 -30.22 -9.09
C ASP A 159 -21.55 -28.97 -8.45
N ASN A 160 -20.58 -29.14 -7.54
CA ASN A 160 -19.90 -28.01 -6.89
C ASN A 160 -19.10 -27.20 -7.92
N PRO A 161 -19.47 -25.94 -8.20
CA PRO A 161 -18.81 -25.13 -9.21
C PRO A 161 -17.44 -24.65 -8.73
N ILE A 162 -16.47 -24.53 -9.64
CA ILE A 162 -15.15 -23.94 -9.38
C ILE A 162 -15.10 -22.57 -10.06
N TYR A 163 -14.88 -21.51 -9.26
CA TYR A 163 -14.62 -20.17 -9.78
C TYR A 163 -13.13 -20.02 -10.12
N ILE A 164 -12.84 -19.59 -11.35
CA ILE A 164 -11.50 -19.26 -11.81
C ILE A 164 -11.53 -17.83 -12.34
N GLY A 165 -10.81 -16.94 -11.68
CA GLY A 165 -10.67 -15.54 -12.09
C GLY A 165 -9.23 -15.08 -11.92
N PHE A 166 -8.60 -14.64 -13.01
CA PHE A 166 -7.22 -14.12 -12.99
C PHE A 166 -7.16 -12.59 -12.86
N GLY A 167 -8.32 -11.94 -12.80
CA GLY A 167 -8.42 -10.48 -12.94
C GLY A 167 -7.96 -10.00 -14.31
N SER A 168 -7.72 -8.70 -14.44
CA SER A 168 -7.13 -8.12 -15.64
C SER A 168 -5.66 -8.50 -15.72
N LEU A 169 -5.29 -9.29 -16.72
CA LEU A 169 -3.90 -9.59 -17.02
C LEU A 169 -3.35 -8.53 -17.97
N VAL A 170 -2.32 -7.81 -17.53
CA VAL A 170 -1.49 -7.00 -18.46
C VAL A 170 -0.61 -8.00 -19.20
N ILE A 171 -0.86 -8.18 -20.49
CA ILE A 171 0.02 -8.95 -21.37
C ILE A 171 1.26 -8.08 -21.60
N ALA A 172 2.37 -8.43 -20.93
CA ALA A 172 3.69 -7.86 -21.14
C ALA A 172 4.51 -8.76 -22.08
#